data_AF-A0A5B9P8X1-F1
#
_entry.id   AF-A0A5B9P8X1-F1
#
_cell.length_a   1.000
_cell.length_b   1.000
_cell.length_c   1.000
_cell.angle_alpha   90.00
_cell.angle_beta   90.00
_cell.angle_gamma   90.00
#
_symmetry.space_group_name_H-M   'P 1'
#
loop_
_entity.id
_entity.type
_entity.pdbx_description
1 polymer ?
#
loop_
_entity_poly.entity_id
_entity_poly.type
_entity_poly.pdbx_seq_one_letter_code
_entity_poly.pdbx_strand_id
1 'polypeptide(L)'
;MNFIKRFTSSFTTRGRTLAQVEKGMALANKNQSDKAIDIYSAVIASSETPRDVLAMAMFNRALAYTATNKPEEATLDLKAILAMPESFPKIKRSASDKLVRMQRKIKRESRASSSESLPSHDSLSGGDV
;
A
#
# COMPACT_ATOMS: atom_id res chain seq x y z
N MET A 1 -53.26 3.47 3.57
CA MET A 1 -52.32 2.32 3.64
C MET A 1 -50.95 2.76 3.13
N ASN A 2 -49.98 2.99 4.02
CA ASN A 2 -48.60 3.39 3.67
C ASN A 2 -47.66 2.19 3.70
N PHE A 3 -47.59 1.44 2.59
CA PHE A 3 -46.74 0.24 2.47
C PHE A 3 -45.46 0.43 1.63
N ILE A 4 -45.16 1.66 1.20
CA ILE A 4 -43.96 1.98 0.38
C ILE A 4 -43.04 2.95 1.12
N LYS A 5 -42.70 2.64 2.36
CA LYS A 5 -41.52 3.18 3.03
C LYS A 5 -40.77 1.96 3.57
N ARG A 6 -39.51 1.77 3.15
CA ARG A 6 -38.45 0.87 3.70
C ARG A 6 -37.83 -0.17 2.76
N PHE A 7 -37.70 0.06 1.44
CA PHE A 7 -36.87 -0.85 0.63
C PHE A 7 -36.02 -0.20 -0.49
N THR A 8 -35.51 1.02 -0.29
CA THR A 8 -34.60 1.66 -1.26
C THR A 8 -33.48 2.49 -0.61
N SER A 9 -32.80 1.96 0.42
CA SER A 9 -31.67 2.69 1.03
C SER A 9 -30.48 1.78 1.40
N SER A 10 -30.00 1.01 0.43
CA SER A 10 -28.63 0.46 0.48
C SER A 10 -27.63 1.26 -0.37
N PHE A 11 -28.00 2.46 -0.84
CA PHE A 11 -27.04 3.48 -1.29
C PHE A 11 -26.37 4.15 -0.09
N THR A 12 -25.79 3.34 0.81
CA THR A 12 -25.01 3.87 1.92
C THR A 12 -23.65 4.33 1.40
N THR A 13 -23.09 5.40 1.97
CA THR A 13 -21.76 5.91 1.57
C THR A 13 -20.71 4.80 1.61
N ARG A 14 -20.85 3.86 2.55
CA ARG A 14 -20.07 2.61 2.63
C ARG A 14 -20.03 1.84 1.31
N GLY A 15 -21.20 1.51 0.75
CA GLY A 15 -21.29 0.72 -0.49
C GLY A 15 -20.63 1.44 -1.67
N ARG A 16 -20.78 2.77 -1.75
CA ARG A 16 -20.17 3.59 -2.81
C ARG A 16 -18.64 3.59 -2.70
N THR A 17 -18.10 3.80 -1.49
CA THR A 17 -16.65 3.77 -1.25
C THR A 17 -16.05 2.37 -1.44
N LEU A 18 -16.80 1.31 -1.08
CA LEU A 18 -16.37 -0.07 -1.29
C LEU A 18 -16.29 -0.39 -2.79
N ALA A 19 -17.29 -0.01 -3.57
CA ALA A 19 -17.28 -0.19 -5.02
C ALA A 19 -16.12 0.56 -5.69
N GLN A 20 -15.73 1.73 -5.17
CA GLN A 20 -14.53 2.43 -5.64
C GLN A 20 -13.25 1.66 -5.31
N VAL A 21 -13.12 1.09 -4.11
CA VAL A 21 -11.98 0.23 -3.77
C VAL A 21 -11.93 -1.00 -4.69
N GLU A 22 -13.06 -1.65 -4.96
CA GLU A 22 -13.14 -2.76 -5.91
C GLU A 22 -12.72 -2.38 -7.33
N LYS A 23 -13.16 -1.21 -7.80
CA LYS A 23 -12.69 -0.65 -9.08
C LYS A 23 -11.18 -0.43 -9.09
N GLY A 24 -10.62 0.11 -8.01
CA GLY A 24 -9.17 0.25 -7.84
C GLY A 24 -8.44 -1.10 -7.94
N MET A 25 -8.99 -2.15 -7.30
CA MET A 25 -8.41 -3.50 -7.35
C MET A 25 -8.43 -4.06 -8.77
N ALA A 26 -9.54 -3.89 -9.49
CA ALA A 26 -9.65 -4.31 -10.88
C ALA A 26 -8.64 -3.59 -11.80
N LEU A 27 -8.36 -2.31 -11.55
CA LEU A 27 -7.34 -1.55 -12.29
C LEU A 27 -5.92 -2.04 -11.97
N ALA A 28 -5.61 -2.26 -10.68
CA ALA A 28 -4.32 -2.80 -10.26
C ALA A 28 -4.05 -4.19 -10.89
N ASN A 29 -5.08 -5.06 -10.92
CA ASN A 29 -4.99 -6.36 -11.58
C ASN A 29 -4.75 -6.27 -13.09
N LYS A 30 -5.11 -5.16 -13.72
CA LYS A 30 -4.84 -4.86 -15.14
C LYS A 30 -3.48 -4.17 -15.35
N ASN A 31 -2.59 -4.21 -14.37
CA ASN A 31 -1.31 -3.46 -14.35
C ASN A 31 -1.48 -1.93 -14.46
N GLN A 32 -2.67 -1.40 -14.17
CA GLN A 32 -2.93 0.04 -14.16
C GLN A 32 -2.82 0.59 -12.72
N SER A 33 -1.67 0.34 -12.09
CA SER A 33 -1.43 0.67 -10.68
C SER A 33 -1.56 2.18 -10.40
N ASP A 34 -1.14 3.05 -11.33
CA ASP A 34 -1.29 4.50 -11.16
C ASP A 34 -2.76 4.92 -11.07
N LYS A 35 -3.61 4.42 -11.99
CA LYS A 35 -5.05 4.68 -11.95
C LYS A 35 -5.70 4.09 -10.70
N ALA A 36 -5.20 2.94 -10.21
CA ALA A 36 -5.68 2.37 -8.96
C ALA A 36 -5.33 3.27 -7.76
N ILE A 37 -4.12 3.83 -7.72
CA ILE A 37 -3.67 4.77 -6.70
C ILE A 37 -4.58 6.00 -6.67
N ASP A 38 -4.95 6.56 -7.83
CA ASP A 38 -5.85 7.71 -7.91
C ASP A 38 -7.22 7.39 -7.30
N ILE A 39 -7.78 6.23 -7.64
CA ILE A 39 -9.06 5.78 -7.10
C ILE A 39 -8.99 5.59 -5.58
N TYR A 40 -7.97 4.91 -5.07
CA TYR A 40 -7.82 4.74 -3.62
C TYR A 40 -7.60 6.07 -2.89
N SER A 41 -6.85 6.99 -3.49
CA SER A 41 -6.61 8.32 -2.91
C SER A 41 -7.90 9.13 -2.82
N ALA A 42 -8.78 9.04 -3.82
CA ALA A 42 -10.11 9.66 -3.74
C ALA A 42 -10.96 9.08 -2.60
N VAL A 43 -10.92 7.75 -2.38
CA VAL A 43 -11.62 7.10 -1.26
C VAL A 43 -11.06 7.55 0.09
N ILE A 44 -9.74 7.67 0.19
CA ILE A 44 -9.05 8.09 1.43
C ILE A 44 -9.32 9.57 1.76
N ALA A 45 -9.42 10.42 0.74
CA ALA A 45 -9.72 11.84 0.90
C ALA A 45 -11.19 12.10 1.32
N SER A 46 -12.08 11.14 1.09
CA SER A 46 -13.48 11.25 1.47
C SER A 46 -13.66 11.06 2.98
N SER A 47 -14.12 12.11 3.67
CA SER A 47 -14.41 12.10 5.11
C SER A 47 -15.57 11.19 5.50
N GLU A 48 -16.43 10.84 4.54
CA GLU A 48 -17.58 9.95 4.77
C GLU A 48 -17.21 8.47 4.65
N THR A 49 -15.95 8.15 4.33
CA THR A 49 -15.49 6.77 4.17
C THR A 49 -15.47 6.05 5.51
N PRO A 50 -16.18 4.92 5.65
CA PRO A 50 -16.11 4.10 6.86
C PRO A 50 -14.69 3.64 7.15
N ARG A 51 -14.32 3.57 8.43
CA ARG A 51 -12.95 3.28 8.87
C ARG A 51 -12.42 1.94 8.37
N ASP A 52 -13.27 0.93 8.25
CA ASP A 52 -12.92 -0.38 7.69
C ASP A 52 -12.57 -0.28 6.19
N VAL A 53 -13.37 0.47 5.42
CA VAL A 53 -13.12 0.71 3.99
C VAL A 53 -11.89 1.59 3.79
N LEU A 54 -11.70 2.58 4.66
CA LEU A 54 -10.51 3.44 4.66
C LEU A 54 -9.24 2.61 4.84
N ALA A 55 -9.19 1.72 5.84
CA ALA A 55 -8.06 0.84 6.08
C ALA A 55 -7.78 -0.10 4.89
N MET A 56 -8.82 -0.62 4.23
CA MET A 56 -8.69 -1.42 3.01
C MET A 56 -8.12 -0.60 1.84
N ALA A 57 -8.63 0.61 1.63
CA ALA A 57 -8.16 1.51 0.57
C ALA A 57 -6.67 1.86 0.76
N MET A 58 -6.26 2.20 1.98
CA MET A 58 -4.86 2.49 2.32
C MET A 58 -3.97 1.27 2.08
N PHE A 59 -4.41 0.07 2.48
CA PHE A 59 -3.64 -1.15 2.28
C PHE A 59 -3.44 -1.45 0.79
N ASN A 60 -4.50 -1.35 0.00
CA ASN A 60 -4.44 -1.59 -1.44
C ASN A 60 -3.62 -0.52 -2.17
N ARG A 61 -3.67 0.75 -1.73
CA ARG A 61 -2.81 1.81 -2.24
C ARG A 61 -1.34 1.54 -1.94
N ALA A 62 -1.02 1.07 -0.73
CA ALA A 62 0.34 0.65 -0.39
C ALA A 62 0.82 -0.49 -1.31
N LEU A 63 -0.02 -1.46 -1.64
CA LEU A 63 0.34 -2.51 -2.59
C LEU A 63 0.62 -1.95 -3.99
N ALA A 64 -0.24 -1.06 -4.48
CA ALA A 64 -0.05 -0.41 -5.78
C ALA A 64 1.25 0.43 -5.82
N TYR A 65 1.55 1.18 -4.75
CA TYR A 65 2.82 1.91 -4.62
C TYR A 65 4.03 0.97 -4.64
N THR A 66 3.95 -0.21 -4.00
CA THR A 66 5.04 -1.19 -4.12
C THR A 66 5.21 -1.74 -5.54
N ALA A 67 4.14 -1.80 -6.33
CA ALA A 67 4.20 -2.21 -7.73
C ALA A 67 4.78 -1.12 -8.65
N THR A 68 4.59 0.15 -8.30
CA THR A 68 5.13 1.32 -9.04
C THR A 68 6.50 1.78 -8.53
N ASN A 69 7.22 0.94 -7.79
CA ASN A 69 8.53 1.25 -7.21
C ASN A 69 8.57 2.50 -6.31
N LYS A 70 7.48 2.71 -5.53
CA LYS A 70 7.30 3.82 -4.57
C LYS A 70 7.22 3.28 -3.13
N PRO A 71 8.30 2.70 -2.58
CA PRO A 71 8.25 2.00 -1.30
C PRO A 71 8.09 2.91 -0.08
N GLU A 72 8.45 4.20 -0.20
CA GLU A 72 8.34 5.17 0.88
C GLU A 72 6.87 5.52 1.16
N GLU A 73 6.12 5.81 0.11
CA GLU A 73 4.69 6.13 0.15
C GLU A 73 3.88 4.92 0.63
N ALA A 74 4.23 3.72 0.16
CA ALA A 74 3.66 2.49 0.68
C ALA A 74 3.93 2.32 2.18
N THR A 75 5.12 2.66 2.66
CA THR A 75 5.46 2.57 4.09
C THR A 75 4.63 3.55 4.94
N LEU A 76 4.38 4.76 4.44
CA LEU A 76 3.53 5.74 5.12
C LEU A 76 2.10 5.23 5.29
N ASP A 77 1.51 4.68 4.23
CA ASP A 77 0.16 4.11 4.27
C ASP A 77 0.07 2.92 5.24
N LEU A 78 1.05 2.01 5.22
CA LEU A 78 1.07 0.86 6.13
C LEU A 78 1.21 1.29 7.60
N LYS A 79 2.04 2.29 7.90
CA LYS A 79 2.18 2.84 9.25
C LYS A 79 0.89 3.51 9.72
N ALA A 80 0.22 4.25 8.84
CA ALA A 80 -1.04 4.90 9.18
C ALA A 80 -2.13 3.89 9.55
N ILE A 81 -2.22 2.76 8.84
CA ILE A 81 -3.13 1.64 9.20
C ILE A 81 -2.85 1.10 10.61
N LEU A 82 -1.57 0.92 10.95
CA LEU A 82 -1.17 0.43 12.27
C LEU A 82 -1.49 1.43 13.39
N ALA A 83 -1.46 2.73 13.09
CA ALA A 83 -1.78 3.81 14.01
C ALA A 83 -3.30 4.03 14.23
N MET A 84 -4.17 3.44 13.38
CA MET A 84 -5.62 3.58 13.56
C MET A 84 -6.05 3.01 14.93
N PRO A 85 -6.88 3.70 15.71
CA PRO A 85 -7.32 3.20 17.02
C PRO A 85 -8.24 1.97 16.92
N GLU A 86 -8.91 1.78 15.78
CA GLU A 86 -9.86 0.71 15.58
C GLU A 86 -9.21 -0.69 15.49
N SER A 87 -9.96 -1.70 15.92
CA SER A 87 -9.57 -3.10 15.83
C SER A 87 -9.86 -3.65 14.43
N PHE A 88 -8.88 -3.52 13.53
CA PHE A 88 -8.85 -4.22 12.24
C PHE A 88 -7.75 -5.29 12.23
N PRO A 89 -7.90 -6.38 13.01
CA PRO A 89 -6.79 -7.30 13.29
C PRO A 89 -6.25 -7.94 12.01
N LYS A 90 -7.13 -8.28 11.06
CA LYS A 90 -6.72 -8.85 9.76
C LYS A 90 -5.88 -7.85 8.95
N ILE A 91 -6.37 -6.63 8.77
CA ILE A 91 -5.70 -5.61 7.95
C ILE A 91 -4.40 -5.16 8.61
N LYS A 92 -4.40 -4.92 9.92
CA LYS A 92 -3.19 -4.54 10.67
C LYS A 92 -2.12 -5.64 10.61
N ARG A 93 -2.50 -6.91 10.75
CA ARG A 93 -1.56 -8.02 10.59
C ARG A 93 -0.95 -8.04 9.19
N SER A 94 -1.78 -7.97 8.15
CA SER A 94 -1.29 -7.91 6.77
C SER A 94 -0.41 -6.68 6.51
N ALA A 95 -0.74 -5.53 7.09
CA ALA A 95 0.03 -4.31 6.96
C ALA A 95 1.40 -4.42 7.64
N SER A 96 1.43 -4.95 8.87
CA SER A 96 2.66 -5.24 9.61
C SER A 96 3.56 -6.21 8.85
N ASP A 97 3.01 -7.34 8.38
CA ASP A 97 3.76 -8.35 7.63
C ASP A 97 4.35 -7.76 6.35
N LYS A 98 3.58 -6.95 5.62
CA LYS A 98 4.05 -6.27 4.41
C LYS A 98 5.15 -5.26 4.74
N LEU A 99 4.99 -4.46 5.80
CA LEU A 99 5.96 -3.46 6.23
C LEU A 99 7.30 -4.10 6.57
N VAL A 100 7.30 -5.19 7.34
CA VAL A 100 8.54 -5.92 7.69
C VAL A 100 9.24 -6.44 6.45
N ARG A 101 8.51 -6.99 5.47
CA ARG A 101 9.09 -7.47 4.21
C ARG A 101 9.73 -6.33 3.42
N MET A 102 9.07 -5.18 3.36
CA MET A 102 9.59 -4.01 2.66
C MET A 102 10.84 -3.44 3.33
N GLN A 103 10.84 -3.29 4.65
CA GLN A 103 12.01 -2.82 5.39
C GLN A 103 13.23 -3.72 5.17
N ARG A 104 13.03 -5.04 5.15
CA ARG A 104 14.09 -5.99 4.82
C ARG A 104 14.62 -5.81 3.40
N LYS A 105 13.74 -5.53 2.43
CA LYS A 105 14.12 -5.27 1.03
C LYS A 105 14.93 -3.97 0.92
N ILE A 106 14.42 -2.86 1.45
CA ILE A 106 15.09 -1.54 1.44
C ILE A 106 16.47 -1.62 2.11
N LYS A 107 16.58 -2.27 3.28
CA LYS A 107 17.86 -2.44 3.98
C LYS A 107 18.87 -3.29 3.20
N ARG A 108 18.40 -4.26 2.42
CA ARG A 108 19.28 -5.08 1.55
C ARG A 108 19.80 -4.26 0.38
N GLU A 109 18.91 -3.51 -0.27
CA GLU A 109 19.24 -2.64 -1.40
C GLU A 109 20.24 -1.56 -0.98
N SER A 110 20.04 -0.91 0.17
CA SER A 110 20.99 0.07 0.70
C SER A 110 22.38 -0.52 0.99
N ARG A 111 22.42 -1.77 1.47
CA ARG A 111 23.67 -2.46 1.80
C ARG A 111 24.42 -2.94 0.55
N ALA A 112 23.69 -3.40 -0.47
CA ALA A 112 24.26 -3.78 -1.76
C ALA A 112 24.92 -2.59 -2.47
N SER A 113 24.23 -1.44 -2.50
CA SER A 113 24.76 -0.20 -3.06
C SER A 113 26.01 0.30 -2.32
N SER A 114 26.11 0.05 -1.01
CA SER A 114 27.30 0.39 -0.21
C SER A 114 28.50 -0.53 -0.49
N SER A 115 28.26 -1.80 -0.86
CA SER A 115 29.33 -2.78 -1.15
C SER A 115 29.89 -2.71 -2.57
N GLU A 116 29.13 -2.19 -3.54
CA GLU A 116 29.58 -1.99 -4.94
C GLU A 116 30.55 -0.81 -5.11
N SER A 117 30.83 -0.05 -4.05
CA SER A 117 31.67 1.16 -4.07
C SER A 117 33.13 0.92 -3.63
N LEU A 118 33.52 -0.33 -3.32
CA LEU A 118 34.94 -0.64 -3.07
C LEU A 118 35.64 -0.76 -4.42
N PRO A 119 36.62 0.11 -4.75
CA PRO A 119 37.51 -0.17 -5.85
C PRO A 119 38.20 -1.49 -5.52
N SER A 120 38.18 -2.43 -6.44
CA SER A 120 39.18 -3.49 -6.50
C SER A 120 40.52 -2.78 -6.62
N HIS A 121 41.14 -2.43 -5.48
CA HIS A 121 42.52 -2.03 -5.43
C HIS A 121 43.32 -3.26 -5.80
N ASP A 122 43.55 -3.34 -7.11
CA ASP A 122 44.75 -3.84 -7.75
C ASP A 122 45.83 -4.21 -6.73
N SER A 123 45.92 -5.50 -6.45
CA SER A 123 47.14 -6.08 -5.90
C SER A 123 47.86 -6.77 -7.06
N LEU A 124 48.28 -5.97 -8.04
CA LEU A 124 49.53 -6.20 -8.74
C LEU A 124 50.65 -6.25 -7.69
N SER A 125 50.85 -7.41 -7.09
CA SER A 125 52.15 -7.79 -6.52
C SER A 125 52.93 -8.47 -7.64
N GLY A 126 53.34 -7.67 -8.61
CA GLY A 126 54.55 -7.95 -9.37
C GLY A 126 55.76 -7.56 -8.54
N GLY A 127 56.79 -8.41 -8.57
CA GLY A 127 58.09 -8.21 -7.92
C GLY A 127 58.28 -9.21 -6.77
N ASP A 128 59.34 -9.99 -6.68
CA ASP A 128 60.61 -9.95 -7.41
C ASP A 128 61.35 -11.27 -7.11
N VAL A 129 62.03 -11.77 -8.16
CA VAL A 129 63.17 -12.73 -8.23
C VAL A 129 63.15 -14.03 -7.41
#